data_AF-A0A949HPX3-F1
#
_entry.id   AF-A0A949HPX3-F1
#
_cell.length_a   1.000
_cell.length_b   1.000
_cell.length_c   1.000
_cell.angle_alpha   90.00
_cell.angle_beta   90.00
_cell.angle_gamma   90.00
#
_symmetry.space_group_name_H-M   'P 1'
#
loop_
_entity.id
_entity.type
_entity.pdbx_description
1 polymer ?
#
loop_
_entity_poly.entity_id
_entity_poly.type
_entity_poly.pdbx_seq_one_letter_code
_entity_poly.pdbx_strand_id
1 'polypeptide(L)'
;PPSELQQIVDYVDSGKPMIALRTANHGFRRPLPYKIHGKQVRWGEDILGGTFLNHHGRWHADSTRGFFDKEHTMHPILTGVTDIWGDSDVYRTYKEDTSLPAECTALVWGQPLMGRKPDDLPNDKLEPLPIAWVKPWQTSQGLTARVFHCTMGSGIDLKNPGLRRLVINSAYWCIGMEDAISASRSVEIVGSYNPLESGFNYDELGVKPRPISYYR
;
A
#
# COMPACT_ATOMS: atom_id res chain seq x y z
N PRO A 1 7.62 9.64 -19.86
CA PRO A 1 7.34 10.06 -21.26
C PRO A 1 6.13 9.33 -21.88
N PRO A 2 5.51 9.83 -22.98
CA PRO A 2 4.33 9.17 -23.56
C PRO A 2 4.51 7.69 -23.89
N SER A 3 5.66 7.29 -24.42
CA SER A 3 6.00 5.89 -24.71
C SER A 3 6.07 5.01 -23.46
N GLU A 4 6.63 5.51 -22.37
CA GLU A 4 6.69 4.79 -21.09
C GLU A 4 5.30 4.66 -20.45
N LEU A 5 4.46 5.70 -20.56
CA LEU A 5 3.07 5.63 -20.10
C LEU A 5 2.30 4.57 -20.90
N GLN A 6 2.57 4.44 -22.19
CA GLN A 6 1.95 3.40 -23.02
C GLN A 6 2.36 2.00 -22.55
N GLN A 7 3.63 1.77 -22.21
CA GLN A 7 4.07 0.47 -21.68
C GLN A 7 3.34 0.08 -20.38
N ILE A 8 3.04 1.06 -19.52
CA ILE A 8 2.25 0.83 -18.30
C ILE A 8 0.82 0.45 -18.68
N VAL A 9 0.21 1.16 -19.64
CA VAL A 9 -1.14 0.85 -20.14
C VAL A 9 -1.19 -0.55 -20.74
N ASP A 10 -0.23 -0.90 -21.59
CA ASP A 10 -0.15 -2.21 -22.23
C ASP A 10 -0.05 -3.33 -21.18
N TYR A 11 0.71 -3.11 -20.10
CA TYR A 11 0.79 -4.08 -19.00
C TYR A 11 -0.55 -4.18 -18.24
N VAL A 12 -1.14 -3.05 -17.87
CA VAL A 12 -2.44 -2.99 -17.16
C VAL A 12 -3.55 -3.67 -17.96
N ASP A 13 -3.53 -3.55 -19.29
CA ASP A 13 -4.54 -4.14 -20.17
C ASP A 13 -4.27 -5.62 -20.52
N SER A 14 -3.07 -6.12 -20.22
CA SER A 14 -2.65 -7.48 -20.60
C SER A 14 -3.27 -8.61 -19.78
N GLY A 15 -3.96 -8.29 -18.69
CA GLY A 15 -4.51 -9.29 -17.75
C GLY A 15 -3.48 -9.85 -16.77
N LYS A 16 -2.23 -9.37 -16.83
CA LYS A 16 -1.17 -9.76 -15.89
C LYS A 16 -1.39 -9.17 -14.50
N PRO A 17 -0.92 -9.84 -13.44
CA PRO A 17 -1.16 -9.39 -12.08
C PRO A 17 -0.36 -8.14 -11.73
N MET A 18 -0.83 -7.42 -10.71
CA MET A 18 -0.21 -6.19 -10.20
C MET A 18 -0.10 -6.21 -8.68
N ILE A 19 1.05 -5.76 -8.18
CA ILE A 19 1.27 -5.43 -6.78
C ILE A 19 1.55 -3.94 -6.70
N ALA A 20 0.74 -3.21 -5.94
CA ALA A 20 0.92 -1.81 -5.66
C ALA A 20 1.27 -1.60 -4.19
N LEU A 21 2.46 -1.08 -3.92
CA LEU A 21 2.91 -0.67 -2.60
C LEU A 21 3.02 0.85 -2.55
N ARG A 22 3.02 1.43 -1.35
CA ARG A 22 3.31 2.86 -1.15
C ARG A 22 4.47 3.34 -2.04
N THR A 23 4.38 4.44 -2.79
CA THR A 23 3.28 5.41 -2.97
C THR A 23 2.51 5.21 -4.29
N ALA A 24 2.36 3.96 -4.74
CA ALA A 24 1.80 3.66 -6.06
C ALA A 24 0.40 4.25 -6.30
N ASN A 25 -0.45 4.36 -5.27
CA ASN A 25 -1.82 4.88 -5.40
C ASN A 25 -1.94 6.37 -5.78
N HIS A 26 -0.84 7.11 -5.82
CA HIS A 26 -0.77 8.47 -6.35
C HIS A 26 0.46 8.68 -7.25
N GLY A 27 0.91 7.61 -7.91
CA GLY A 27 2.12 7.62 -8.73
C GLY A 27 2.04 8.46 -10.01
N PHE A 28 0.84 8.84 -10.46
CA PHE A 28 0.65 9.55 -11.73
C PHE A 28 0.04 10.94 -11.54
N ARG A 29 0.74 11.97 -12.02
CA ARG A 29 0.28 13.38 -12.01
C ARG A 29 -0.89 13.66 -12.97
N ARG A 30 -1.04 12.82 -13.98
CA ARG A 30 -2.10 12.91 -15.00
C ARG A 30 -2.68 11.51 -15.23
N PRO A 31 -3.94 11.40 -15.69
CA PRO A 31 -4.48 10.12 -16.08
C PRO A 31 -3.59 9.42 -17.10
N LEU A 32 -3.44 8.10 -16.97
CA LEU A 32 -2.82 7.27 -18.00
C LEU A 32 -3.64 7.39 -19.30
N PRO A 33 -3.02 7.27 -20.49
CA PRO A 33 -3.71 7.33 -21.77
C PRO A 33 -4.51 6.04 -22.05
N TYR A 34 -5.46 5.71 -21.17
CA TYR A 34 -6.17 4.44 -21.17
C TYR A 34 -7.67 4.64 -20.95
N LYS A 35 -8.45 4.12 -21.89
CA LYS A 35 -9.90 4.18 -21.89
C LYS A 35 -10.48 2.82 -22.21
N ILE A 36 -11.53 2.45 -21.50
CA ILE A 36 -12.34 1.27 -21.78
C ILE A 36 -13.76 1.77 -22.10
N HIS A 37 -14.31 1.36 -23.24
CA HIS A 37 -15.62 1.82 -23.75
C HIS A 37 -15.79 3.35 -23.72
N GLY A 38 -14.73 4.09 -24.08
CA GLY A 38 -14.73 5.56 -24.09
C GLY A 38 -14.60 6.23 -22.72
N LYS A 39 -14.69 5.48 -21.61
CA LYS A 39 -14.50 5.99 -20.25
C LYS A 39 -13.02 5.99 -19.87
N GLN A 40 -12.55 7.12 -19.34
CA GLN A 40 -11.21 7.23 -18.76
C GLN A 40 -11.05 6.29 -17.56
N VAL A 41 -10.04 5.43 -17.63
CA VAL A 41 -9.66 4.58 -16.49
C VAL A 41 -8.90 5.43 -15.48
N ARG A 42 -9.31 5.33 -14.21
CA ARG A 42 -8.66 6.01 -13.08
C ARG A 42 -7.76 5.02 -12.33
N TRP A 43 -6.49 5.38 -12.21
CA TRP A 43 -5.47 4.51 -11.62
C TRP A 43 -5.80 4.09 -10.19
N GLY A 44 -6.10 5.05 -9.31
CA GLY A 44 -6.39 4.75 -7.91
C GLY A 44 -7.68 3.97 -7.75
N GLU A 45 -8.80 4.54 -8.18
CA GLU A 45 -10.13 4.00 -7.88
C GLU A 45 -10.47 2.76 -8.72
N ASP A 46 -10.24 2.79 -10.03
CA ASP A 46 -10.70 1.72 -10.92
C ASP A 46 -9.74 0.52 -10.88
N ILE A 47 -8.41 0.75 -10.85
CA ILE A 47 -7.42 -0.34 -10.87
C ILE A 47 -7.08 -0.81 -9.45
N LEU A 48 -6.70 0.12 -8.57
CA LEU A 48 -6.18 -0.22 -7.24
C LEU A 48 -7.23 -0.26 -6.13
N GLY A 49 -8.46 0.22 -6.39
CA GLY A 49 -9.54 0.30 -5.40
C GLY A 49 -9.50 1.54 -4.49
N GLY A 50 -8.51 2.42 -4.62
CA GLY A 50 -8.44 3.68 -3.86
C GLY A 50 -7.21 4.52 -4.20
N THR A 51 -7.43 5.82 -4.45
CA THR A 51 -6.36 6.83 -4.62
C THR A 51 -5.95 7.39 -3.26
N PHE A 52 -4.76 7.98 -3.13
CA PHE A 52 -4.43 8.73 -1.91
C PHE A 52 -5.28 10.00 -1.81
N LEU A 53 -5.99 10.18 -0.69
CA LEU A 53 -6.75 11.39 -0.39
C LEU A 53 -6.11 12.21 0.72
N ASN A 54 -5.72 11.56 1.83
CA ASN A 54 -5.09 12.21 2.96
C ASN A 54 -4.31 11.23 3.84
N HIS A 55 -3.44 11.75 4.70
CA HIS A 55 -2.97 11.02 5.87
C HIS A 55 -4.11 10.91 6.89
N HIS A 56 -4.31 9.72 7.45
CA HIS A 56 -5.32 9.45 8.47
C HIS A 56 -4.66 9.45 9.84
N GLY A 57 -4.59 10.63 10.45
CA GLY A 57 -3.86 10.87 11.69
C GLY A 57 -2.88 12.04 11.58
N ARG A 58 -1.95 12.12 12.53
CA ARG A 58 -0.95 13.18 12.58
C ARG A 58 0.22 12.80 11.66
N TRP A 59 0.23 13.43 10.49
CA TRP A 59 1.27 13.21 9.47
C TRP A 59 2.69 13.30 10.07
N HIS A 60 3.51 12.28 9.82
CA HIS A 60 4.88 12.13 10.31
C HIS A 60 5.05 11.99 11.84
N ALA A 61 3.95 11.88 12.59
CA ALA A 61 3.96 11.70 14.03
C ALA A 61 3.27 10.40 14.48
N ASP A 62 2.34 9.87 13.68
CA ASP A 62 1.68 8.61 13.94
C ASP A 62 2.35 7.46 13.17
N SER A 63 2.08 6.22 13.59
CA SER A 63 2.49 5.00 12.89
C SER A 63 1.31 4.06 12.68
N THR A 64 1.51 2.98 11.95
CA THR A 64 0.45 2.04 11.58
C THR A 64 0.63 0.71 12.28
N ARG A 65 -0.38 0.28 13.04
CA ARG A 65 -0.52 -1.08 13.55
C ARG A 65 -1.53 -1.86 12.71
N GLY A 66 -1.07 -2.90 12.02
CA GLY A 66 -1.90 -3.75 11.19
C GLY A 66 -2.55 -4.90 11.95
N PHE A 67 -3.81 -5.20 11.65
CA PHE A 67 -4.53 -6.38 12.13
C PHE A 67 -5.41 -6.95 11.02
N PHE A 68 -5.73 -8.24 11.09
CA PHE A 68 -6.46 -8.92 10.01
C PHE A 68 -7.93 -8.56 9.99
N ASP A 69 -8.47 -8.50 8.77
CA ASP A 69 -9.91 -8.51 8.57
C ASP A 69 -10.52 -9.79 9.15
N LYS A 70 -11.66 -9.66 9.85
CA LYS A 70 -12.27 -10.77 10.60
C LYS A 70 -12.84 -11.86 9.68
N GLU A 71 -13.29 -11.48 8.49
CA GLU A 71 -13.97 -12.38 7.56
C GLU A 71 -12.98 -13.07 6.61
N HIS A 72 -11.80 -12.46 6.39
CA HIS A 72 -10.83 -12.91 5.39
C HIS A 72 -9.53 -13.45 5.99
N THR A 73 -9.52 -13.86 7.27
CA THR A 73 -8.34 -14.38 7.98
C THR A 73 -7.69 -15.59 7.31
N MET A 74 -8.45 -16.38 6.55
CA MET A 74 -7.99 -17.59 5.86
C MET A 74 -7.45 -17.33 4.44
N HIS A 75 -7.39 -16.07 4.00
CA HIS A 75 -6.87 -15.76 2.66
C HIS A 75 -5.40 -16.21 2.53
N PRO A 76 -4.98 -16.85 1.41
CA PRO A 76 -3.62 -17.39 1.27
C PRO A 76 -2.50 -16.37 1.51
N ILE A 77 -2.72 -15.10 1.15
CA ILE A 77 -1.79 -13.99 1.40
C ILE A 77 -1.44 -13.84 2.88
N LEU A 78 -2.35 -14.16 3.81
CA LEU A 78 -2.16 -14.02 5.25
C LEU A 78 -1.43 -15.22 5.89
N THR A 79 -1.11 -16.26 5.13
CA THR A 79 -0.47 -17.48 5.67
C THR A 79 0.88 -17.17 6.32
N GLY A 80 0.96 -17.42 7.63
CA GLY A 80 2.14 -17.18 8.47
C GLY A 80 2.48 -15.71 8.70
N VAL A 81 1.66 -14.77 8.24
CA VAL A 81 1.84 -13.35 8.51
C VAL A 81 1.56 -13.11 9.99
N THR A 82 2.48 -12.43 10.66
CA THR A 82 2.39 -12.08 12.08
C THR A 82 2.95 -10.69 12.26
N ASP A 83 2.45 -9.93 13.23
CA ASP A 83 2.99 -8.63 13.63
C ASP A 83 3.20 -7.67 12.45
N ILE A 84 2.15 -6.94 12.04
CA ILE A 84 2.27 -5.88 11.03
C ILE A 84 2.40 -4.55 11.76
N TRP A 85 3.55 -3.91 11.61
CA TRP A 85 3.76 -2.54 12.05
C TRP A 85 4.71 -1.83 11.08
N GLY A 86 4.46 -0.54 10.88
CA GLY A 86 5.31 0.35 10.10
C GLY A 86 5.23 1.75 10.66
N ASP A 87 6.34 2.49 10.56
CA ASP A 87 6.47 3.84 11.10
C ASP A 87 5.81 4.91 10.21
N SER A 88 5.15 4.48 9.13
CA SER A 88 4.39 5.32 8.22
C SER A 88 2.94 5.48 8.65
N ASP A 89 2.35 6.63 8.32
CA ASP A 89 0.95 6.92 8.62
C ASP A 89 -0.01 6.09 7.77
N VAL A 90 -1.19 5.82 8.32
CA VAL A 90 -2.32 5.23 7.59
C VAL A 90 -2.80 6.20 6.51
N TYR A 91 -3.15 5.68 5.34
CA TYR A 91 -3.71 6.46 4.24
C TYR A 91 -5.23 6.36 4.19
N ARG A 92 -5.89 7.51 4.03
CA ARG A 92 -7.29 7.60 3.59
C ARG A 92 -7.35 7.42 2.08
N THR A 93 -8.06 6.40 1.61
CA THR A 93 -8.13 6.04 0.18
C THR A 93 -9.52 6.11 -0.47
N TYR A 94 -10.53 6.37 0.35
CA TYR A 94 -11.92 6.60 -0.02
C TYR A 94 -12.49 7.69 0.89
N LYS A 95 -13.65 8.25 0.54
CA LYS A 95 -14.27 9.34 1.31
C LYS A 95 -14.72 8.84 2.68
N GLU A 96 -14.71 9.72 3.68
CA GLU A 96 -15.35 9.42 4.97
C GLU A 96 -16.80 8.97 4.78
N ASP A 97 -17.28 8.10 5.66
CA ASP A 97 -18.61 7.47 5.60
C ASP A 97 -18.89 6.62 4.34
N THR A 98 -17.84 6.28 3.58
CA THR A 98 -17.91 5.31 2.47
C THR A 98 -16.98 4.12 2.73
N SER A 99 -16.80 3.26 1.73
CA SER A 99 -15.96 2.07 1.83
C SER A 99 -15.05 1.93 0.62
N LEU A 100 -14.14 0.97 0.67
CA LEU A 100 -13.56 0.42 -0.55
C LEU A 100 -14.67 0.01 -1.54
N PRO A 101 -14.40 0.05 -2.86
CA PRO A 101 -15.29 -0.53 -3.86
C PRO A 101 -15.69 -1.96 -3.49
N ALA A 102 -16.93 -2.35 -3.82
CA ALA A 102 -17.49 -3.64 -3.42
C ALA A 102 -16.69 -4.85 -3.96
N GLU A 103 -15.92 -4.66 -5.03
CA GLU A 103 -15.06 -5.72 -5.59
C GLU A 103 -13.74 -5.89 -4.81
N CYS A 104 -13.43 -4.99 -3.88
CA CYS A 104 -12.25 -5.11 -3.04
C CYS A 104 -12.51 -6.04 -1.86
N THR A 105 -11.53 -6.90 -1.57
CA THR A 105 -11.52 -7.72 -0.36
C THR A 105 -10.41 -7.21 0.56
N ALA A 106 -10.81 -6.53 1.64
CA ALA A 106 -9.88 -6.09 2.67
C ALA A 106 -9.27 -7.30 3.40
N LEU A 107 -7.95 -7.31 3.56
CA LEU A 107 -7.21 -8.37 4.25
C LEU A 107 -6.60 -7.87 5.55
N VAL A 108 -6.12 -6.62 5.56
CA VAL A 108 -5.48 -6.01 6.72
C VAL A 108 -6.01 -4.60 6.91
N TRP A 109 -6.36 -4.27 8.14
CA TRP A 109 -6.75 -2.96 8.63
C TRP A 109 -5.62 -2.34 9.45
N GLY A 110 -5.43 -1.03 9.33
CA GLY A 110 -4.40 -0.26 10.03
C GLY A 110 -5.04 0.68 11.04
N GLN A 111 -4.68 0.49 12.31
CA GLN A 111 -4.98 1.41 13.40
C GLN A 111 -3.83 2.43 13.51
N PRO A 112 -4.10 3.75 13.43
CA PRO A 112 -3.10 4.75 13.78
C PRO A 112 -2.67 4.62 15.24
N LEU A 113 -1.36 4.70 15.51
CA LEU A 113 -0.77 4.79 16.85
C LEU A 113 -0.31 6.23 17.14
N MET A 114 -0.37 6.63 18.41
CA MET A 114 0.00 7.97 18.90
C MET A 114 1.51 8.18 19.04
N GLY A 115 2.28 7.68 18.08
CA GLY A 115 3.73 7.80 18.00
C GLY A 115 4.30 6.87 16.93
N ARG A 116 5.63 6.76 16.85
CA ARG A 116 6.36 5.99 15.82
C ARG A 116 7.15 4.82 16.39
N LYS A 117 6.66 4.23 17.48
CA LYS A 117 7.13 2.96 18.05
C LYS A 117 6.02 1.91 17.98
N PRO A 118 6.38 0.62 17.89
CA PRO A 118 5.40 -0.46 17.81
C PRO A 118 4.48 -0.55 19.04
N ASP A 119 4.97 -0.16 20.22
CA ASP A 119 4.24 -0.22 21.50
C ASP A 119 3.53 1.08 21.87
N ASP A 120 3.55 2.10 21.00
CA ASP A 120 2.79 3.33 21.22
C ASP A 120 1.28 3.03 21.26
N LEU A 121 0.56 3.78 22.10
CA LEU A 121 -0.89 3.60 22.28
C LEU A 121 -1.67 3.88 20.98
N PRO A 122 -2.77 3.17 20.72
CA PRO A 122 -3.65 3.50 19.59
C PRO A 122 -4.23 4.91 19.71
N ASN A 123 -4.47 5.54 18.57
CA ASN A 123 -5.28 6.74 18.49
C ASN A 123 -6.75 6.37 18.43
N ASP A 124 -7.38 6.21 19.60
CA ASP A 124 -8.78 5.77 19.73
C ASP A 124 -9.82 6.77 19.16
N LYS A 125 -9.38 7.94 18.69
CA LYS A 125 -10.24 8.94 18.04
C LYS A 125 -10.46 8.67 16.55
N LEU A 126 -9.72 7.73 15.97
CA LEU A 126 -9.70 7.45 14.55
C LEU A 126 -10.08 5.99 14.31
N GLU A 127 -11.02 5.75 13.39
CA GLU A 127 -11.28 4.37 12.99
C GLU A 127 -10.08 3.76 12.25
N PRO A 128 -9.85 2.45 12.38
CA PRO A 128 -8.95 1.74 11.49
C PRO A 128 -9.40 1.83 10.02
N LEU A 129 -8.45 1.85 9.09
CA LEU A 129 -8.73 1.81 7.64
C LEU A 129 -8.08 0.60 6.97
N PRO A 130 -8.61 0.10 5.85
CA PRO A 130 -7.94 -0.92 5.07
C PRO A 130 -6.56 -0.44 4.61
N ILE A 131 -5.54 -1.23 4.89
CA ILE A 131 -4.14 -0.97 4.49
C ILE A 131 -3.59 -2.03 3.56
N ALA A 132 -4.25 -3.19 3.42
CA ALA A 132 -3.97 -4.17 2.39
C ALA A 132 -5.24 -4.87 1.93
N TRP A 133 -5.45 -4.94 0.61
CA TRP A 133 -6.60 -5.59 0.01
C TRP A 133 -6.26 -6.16 -1.38
N VAL A 134 -7.12 -7.06 -1.84
CA VAL A 134 -7.10 -7.56 -3.23
C VAL A 134 -8.30 -7.02 -4.00
N LYS A 135 -8.15 -6.90 -5.32
CA LYS A 135 -9.21 -6.47 -6.23
C LYS A 135 -9.04 -7.16 -7.59
N PRO A 136 -10.12 -7.67 -8.22
CA PRO A 136 -10.08 -8.05 -9.63
C PRO A 136 -10.10 -6.80 -10.52
N TRP A 137 -9.27 -6.80 -11.56
CA TRP A 137 -9.26 -5.77 -12.60
C TRP A 137 -9.69 -6.34 -13.95
N GLN A 138 -10.73 -5.77 -14.56
CA GLN A 138 -11.23 -6.17 -15.87
C GLN A 138 -10.57 -5.32 -16.97
N THR A 139 -9.90 -5.97 -17.92
CA THR A 139 -9.21 -5.29 -19.02
C THR A 139 -10.15 -4.99 -20.19
N SER A 140 -9.66 -4.24 -21.17
CA SER A 140 -10.42 -3.88 -22.39
C SER A 140 -10.84 -5.11 -23.21
N GLN A 141 -10.10 -6.22 -23.07
CA GLN A 141 -10.36 -7.50 -23.74
C GLN A 141 -11.17 -8.48 -22.89
N GLY A 142 -11.66 -8.05 -21.72
CA GLY A 142 -12.43 -8.91 -20.80
C GLY A 142 -11.57 -9.93 -20.04
N LEU A 143 -10.26 -9.74 -19.97
CA LEU A 143 -9.39 -10.54 -19.09
C LEU A 143 -9.49 -10.02 -17.66
N THR A 144 -9.32 -10.92 -16.70
CA THR A 144 -9.30 -10.56 -15.26
C THR A 144 -7.88 -10.65 -14.72
N ALA A 145 -7.33 -9.52 -14.28
CA ALA A 145 -6.07 -9.45 -13.56
C ALA A 145 -6.28 -9.48 -12.04
N ARG A 146 -5.35 -10.13 -11.32
CA ARG A 146 -5.25 -10.10 -9.87
C ARG A 146 -4.46 -8.87 -9.42
N VAL A 147 -5.08 -8.00 -8.62
CA VAL A 147 -4.43 -6.81 -8.05
C VAL A 147 -4.34 -6.97 -6.55
N PHE A 148 -3.15 -6.80 -5.98
CA PHE A 148 -2.94 -6.60 -4.56
C PHE A 148 -2.44 -5.18 -4.33
N HIS A 149 -3.03 -4.49 -3.36
CA HIS A 149 -2.61 -3.14 -2.98
C HIS A 149 -2.36 -3.11 -1.48
N CYS A 150 -1.21 -2.56 -1.09
CA CYS A 150 -0.89 -2.20 0.28
C CYS A 150 -0.47 -0.73 0.36
N THR A 151 -1.07 0.03 1.28
CA THR A 151 -0.76 1.46 1.49
C THR A 151 0.47 1.68 2.39
N MET A 152 1.02 0.60 2.94
CA MET A 152 2.34 0.55 3.56
C MET A 152 3.42 0.23 2.50
N GLY A 153 4.69 0.28 2.91
CA GLY A 153 5.83 -0.04 2.07
C GLY A 153 6.88 1.07 2.01
N SER A 154 6.93 1.93 3.02
CA SER A 154 8.12 2.74 3.28
C SER A 154 9.33 1.80 3.47
N GLY A 155 10.55 2.31 3.22
CA GLY A 155 11.74 1.50 3.47
C GLY A 155 11.81 1.02 4.93
N ILE A 156 11.41 1.85 5.89
CA ILE A 156 11.40 1.47 7.31
C ILE A 156 10.31 0.45 7.61
N ASP A 157 9.12 0.55 7.00
CA ASP A 157 8.06 -0.45 7.17
C ASP A 157 8.56 -1.86 6.81
N LEU A 158 9.37 -1.98 5.74
CA LEU A 158 9.94 -3.24 5.29
C LEU A 158 10.99 -3.82 6.25
N LYS A 159 11.34 -3.16 7.37
CA LYS A 159 12.07 -3.79 8.48
C LYS A 159 11.19 -4.77 9.26
N ASN A 160 9.86 -4.65 9.18
CA ASN A 160 8.94 -5.58 9.81
C ASN A 160 8.81 -6.90 9.01
N PRO A 161 9.09 -8.07 9.60
CA PRO A 161 9.03 -9.36 8.90
C PRO A 161 7.61 -9.76 8.49
N GLY A 162 6.59 -9.34 9.26
CA GLY A 162 5.19 -9.56 8.93
C GLY A 162 4.79 -8.92 7.61
N LEU A 163 5.15 -7.64 7.43
CA LEU A 163 4.89 -6.91 6.20
C LEU A 163 5.68 -7.50 5.01
N ARG A 164 6.96 -7.87 5.20
CA ARG A 164 7.72 -8.56 4.14
C ARG A 164 7.04 -9.85 3.72
N ARG A 165 6.55 -10.65 4.67
CA ARG A 165 5.81 -11.88 4.37
C ARG A 165 4.51 -11.61 3.63
N LEU A 166 3.75 -10.59 4.02
CA LEU A 166 2.53 -10.18 3.33
C LEU A 166 2.81 -9.88 1.84
N VAL A 167 3.86 -9.10 1.55
CA VAL A 167 4.28 -8.75 0.19
C VAL A 167 4.78 -9.97 -0.59
N ILE A 168 5.56 -10.85 0.04
CA ILE A 168 6.05 -12.07 -0.62
C ILE A 168 4.89 -13.00 -0.95
N ASN A 169 3.97 -13.24 -0.01
CA ASN A 169 2.81 -14.09 -0.23
C ASN A 169 1.89 -13.50 -1.32
N SER A 170 1.74 -12.17 -1.40
CA SER A 170 0.96 -11.56 -2.48
C SER A 170 1.58 -11.78 -3.85
N ALA A 171 2.91 -11.87 -3.97
CA ALA A 171 3.58 -12.25 -5.23
C ALA A 171 3.20 -13.66 -5.69
N TYR A 172 3.25 -14.66 -4.79
CA TYR A 172 2.81 -16.03 -5.09
C TYR A 172 1.33 -16.08 -5.49
N TRP A 173 0.48 -15.39 -4.73
CA TRP A 173 -0.95 -15.33 -5.02
C TRP A 173 -1.22 -14.64 -6.37
N CYS A 174 -0.54 -13.54 -6.68
CA CYS A 174 -0.70 -12.82 -7.94
C CYS A 174 -0.44 -13.70 -9.17
N ILE A 175 0.52 -14.63 -9.09
CA ILE A 175 0.91 -15.51 -10.20
C ILE A 175 0.28 -16.91 -10.13
N GLY A 176 -0.72 -17.13 -9.27
CA GLY A 176 -1.44 -18.41 -9.20
C GLY A 176 -0.65 -19.56 -8.56
N MET A 177 0.26 -19.23 -7.64
CA MET A 177 1.12 -20.19 -6.94
C MET A 177 0.77 -20.29 -5.45
N GLU A 178 -0.52 -20.25 -5.10
CA GLU A 178 -0.99 -20.34 -3.72
C GLU A 178 -0.48 -21.59 -2.99
N ASP A 179 -0.39 -22.73 -3.69
CA ASP A 179 0.12 -24.00 -3.14
C ASP A 179 1.60 -23.93 -2.73
N ALA A 180 2.35 -22.94 -3.24
CA ALA A 180 3.74 -22.71 -2.88
C ALA A 180 3.90 -21.73 -1.70
N ILE A 181 2.82 -21.11 -1.22
CA ILE A 181 2.86 -20.25 -0.04
C ILE A 181 3.13 -21.11 1.19
N SER A 182 4.07 -20.66 2.03
CA SER A 182 4.45 -21.36 3.25
C SER A 182 4.58 -20.38 4.41
N ALA A 183 3.95 -20.74 5.53
CA ALA A 183 4.00 -19.95 6.76
C ALA A 183 5.43 -19.77 7.29
N SER A 184 6.34 -20.69 6.97
CA SER A 184 7.72 -20.71 7.46
C SER A 184 8.75 -20.30 6.41
N ARG A 185 8.34 -19.90 5.20
CA ARG A 185 9.28 -19.45 4.16
C ARG A 185 10.11 -18.28 4.71
N SER A 186 11.42 -18.29 4.49
CA SER A 186 12.27 -17.19 4.97
C SER A 186 11.84 -15.87 4.31
N VAL A 187 11.75 -14.84 5.14
CA VAL A 187 11.57 -13.44 4.72
C VAL A 187 12.70 -12.58 5.28
N GLU A 188 13.82 -13.22 5.62
CA GLU A 188 14.99 -12.54 6.14
C GLU A 188 15.58 -11.62 5.08
N ILE A 189 16.15 -10.52 5.57
CA ILE A 189 16.85 -9.57 4.73
C ILE A 189 18.10 -10.26 4.16
N VAL A 190 18.28 -10.17 2.85
CA VAL A 190 19.51 -10.60 2.19
C VAL A 190 20.49 -9.43 2.18
N GLY A 191 21.61 -9.57 2.90
CA GLY A 191 22.62 -8.52 3.02
C GLY A 191 22.26 -7.43 4.03
N SER A 192 22.73 -6.20 3.80
CA SER A 192 22.48 -5.06 4.69
C SER A 192 21.23 -4.28 4.25
N TYR A 193 20.35 -3.95 5.20
CA TYR A 193 19.17 -3.13 4.94
C TYR A 193 19.00 -2.01 5.97
N ASN A 194 19.58 -0.86 5.64
CA ASN A 194 19.54 0.36 6.44
C ASN A 194 18.86 1.47 5.62
N PRO A 195 17.54 1.40 5.42
CA PRO A 195 16.80 2.45 4.71
C PRO A 195 16.92 3.78 5.46
N LEU A 196 16.98 4.86 4.70
CA LEU A 196 16.91 6.22 5.23
C LEU A 196 15.52 6.49 5.81
N GLU A 197 15.45 7.44 6.75
CA GLU A 197 14.16 7.97 7.19
C GLU A 197 13.39 8.60 6.03
N SER A 198 12.07 8.59 6.12
CA SER A 198 11.21 9.23 5.13
C SER A 198 11.53 10.72 5.01
N GLY A 199 11.87 11.19 3.81
CA GLY A 199 12.21 12.58 3.55
C GLY A 199 13.36 12.70 2.55
N PHE A 200 13.93 13.90 2.42
CA PHE A 200 15.03 14.17 1.49
C PHE A 200 16.42 14.09 2.15
N ASN A 201 16.56 13.32 3.23
CA ASN A 201 17.76 13.28 4.08
C ASN A 201 18.27 14.71 4.43
N TYR A 202 17.37 15.53 4.96
CA TYR A 202 17.64 16.94 5.23
C TYR A 202 18.86 17.16 6.11
N ASP A 203 19.15 16.24 7.03
CA ASP A 203 20.34 16.32 7.89
C ASP A 203 21.65 16.22 7.09
N GLU A 204 21.75 15.27 6.15
CA GLU A 204 22.91 15.17 5.25
C GLU A 204 23.02 16.38 4.31
N LEU A 205 21.88 16.91 3.87
CA LEU A 205 21.81 18.14 3.08
C LEU A 205 22.08 19.41 3.92
N GLY A 206 22.25 19.30 5.24
CA GLY A 206 22.43 20.44 6.15
C GLY A 206 21.19 21.34 6.26
N VAL A 207 20.03 20.88 5.80
CA VAL A 207 18.76 21.61 5.82
C VAL A 207 18.15 21.49 7.22
N LYS A 208 18.08 22.61 7.94
CA LYS A 208 17.44 22.68 9.26
C LYS A 208 16.11 23.40 9.15
N PRO A 209 15.00 22.84 9.66
CA PRO A 209 13.74 23.56 9.72
C PRO A 209 13.92 24.83 10.56
N ARG A 210 13.37 25.93 10.07
CA ARG A 210 13.40 27.23 10.75
C ARG A 210 11.98 27.68 11.04
N PRO A 211 11.72 28.29 12.19
CA PRO A 211 10.42 28.93 12.42
C PRO A 211 10.19 30.02 11.37
N ILE A 212 8.93 30.32 11.05
CA ILE A 212 8.57 31.36 10.06
C ILE A 212 9.25 32.70 10.37
N SER A 213 9.45 33.02 11.66
CA SER A 213 10.14 34.22 12.12
C SER A 213 11.58 34.37 11.63
N TYR A 214 12.25 33.28 11.25
CA TYR A 214 13.63 33.31 10.74
C TYR A 214 13.73 33.90 9.32
N TYR A 215 12.67 33.79 8.53
CA TYR A 215 12.65 34.23 7.12
C TYR A 215 12.09 35.63 6.92
N ARG A 216 11.76 36.33 8.01
CA ARG A 216 11.28 37.70 8.00
C ARG A 216 12.39 38.69 8.26
#